data_AF-A0A1F4YJR6-F1
#
_entry.id   AF-A0A1F4YJR6-F1
#
_cell.length_a   1.000
_cell.length_b   1.000
_cell.length_c   1.000
_cell.angle_alpha   90.00
_cell.angle_beta   90.00
_cell.angle_gamma   90.00
#
_symmetry.space_group_name_H-M   'P 1'
#
loop_
_entity.id
_entity.type
_entity.pdbx_description
1 polymer ?
#
loop_
_entity_poly.entity_id
_entity_poly.type
_entity_poly.pdbx_seq_one_letter_code
_entity_poly.pdbx_strand_id
1 'polypeptide(L)' 'MLKVMFFDNGHTAVFDGNLQMPELQVAWFQLWLKFLIEHGYSAENVQFVMPDGRLAQVDAESLRWSIA' A
#
# COMPACT_ATOMS: atom_id res chain seq x y z
N MET A 1 -16.96 7.65 13.94
CA MET A 1 -17.09 7.52 12.47
C MET A 1 -15.70 7.30 11.94
N LEU A 2 -15.47 6.20 11.23
CA LEU A 2 -14.14 5.86 10.75
C LEU A 2 -13.78 6.71 9.53
N LYS A 3 -12.62 7.36 9.56
CA LYS A 3 -12.05 8.11 8.42
C LYS A 3 -10.74 7.45 8.01
N VAL A 4 -10.63 7.10 6.73
CA VAL A 4 -9.41 6.56 6.14
C VAL A 4 -8.88 7.57 5.13
N MET A 5 -7.65 8.04 5.35
CA MET A 5 -6.95 8.93 4.45
C MET A 5 -5.93 8.12 3.65
N PHE A 6 -5.99 8.25 2.33
CA PHE A 6 -5.03 7.64 1.41
C PHE A 6 -4.01 8.68 0.99
N PHE A 7 -2.75 8.33 1.07
CA PHE A 7 -1.67 9.16 0.57
C PHE A 7 -1.24 8.67 -0.82
N ASP A 8 -0.76 9.61 -1.62
CA ASP A 8 -0.13 9.34 -2.91
C ASP A 8 1.10 8.45 -2.74
N ASN A 9 1.74 8.48 -1.58
CA ASN A 9 2.84 7.60 -1.23
C ASN A 9 2.38 6.23 -0.71
N GLY A 10 1.28 5.65 -1.20
CA GLY A 10 0.90 4.26 -0.87
C GLY A 10 0.45 3.99 0.59
N HIS A 11 0.66 4.94 1.51
CA HIS A 11 0.31 4.81 2.92
C HIS A 11 -1.15 5.18 3.20
N THR A 12 -1.61 4.81 4.39
CA THR A 12 -2.91 5.24 4.91
C THR A 12 -2.78 5.77 6.34
N ALA A 13 -3.67 6.70 6.70
CA ALA A 13 -3.91 7.07 8.08
C ALA A 13 -5.38 6.81 8.43
N VAL A 14 -5.61 6.07 9.51
CA VAL A 14 -6.95 5.71 10.00
C VAL A 14 -7.26 6.50 11.26
N PHE A 15 -8.47 7.04 11.32
CA PHE A 15 -8.95 7.83 12.46
C PHE A 15 -10.34 7.34 12.90
N ASP A 16 -10.56 7.24 14.21
CA ASP A 16 -11.90 7.19 14.79
C ASP A 16 -12.22 8.54 15.45
N GLY A 17 -13.07 9.33 14.79
CA GLY A 17 -13.27 10.74 15.14
C GLY A 17 -11.97 11.55 14.92
N ASN A 18 -11.39 12.08 16.00
CA ASN A 18 -10.16 12.87 15.96
C ASN A 18 -8.92 12.10 16.43
N LEU A 19 -9.08 10.84 16.87
CA LEU A 19 -7.98 10.01 17.34
C LEU A 19 -7.42 9.18 16.17
N GLN A 20 -6.12 9.28 15.92
CA GLN A 20 -5.44 8.42 14.97
C GLN A 20 -5.26 7.02 15.58
N MET A 21 -5.44 5.99 14.77
CA MET A 21 -5.31 4.57 15.14
C MET A 21 -4.07 3.96 14.45
N PRO A 22 -2.88 3.99 15.08
CA PRO A 22 -1.62 3.53 14.47
C PRO A 22 -1.63 2.06 14.06
N GLU A 23 -2.31 1.22 14.82
CA GLU A 23 -2.41 -0.23 14.59
C GLU A 23 -3.19 -0.59 13.32
N LEU A 24 -4.01 0.34 12.81
CA LEU A 24 -4.77 0.16 11.57
C LEU A 24 -4.07 0.78 10.35
N GLN A 25 -2.88 1.36 10.53
CA GLN A 25 -2.12 1.95 9.42
C GLN A 25 -1.45 0.85 8.60
N VAL A 26 -2.04 0.54 7.46
CA VAL A 26 -1.50 -0.40 6.48
C VAL A 26 -1.37 0.31 5.14
N ALA A 27 -0.25 0.13 4.45
CA ALA A 27 -0.12 0.63 3.09
C ALA A 27 -1.16 -0.07 2.19
N TRP A 28 -2.02 0.72 1.52
CA TRP A 28 -3.03 0.16 0.63
C TRP A 28 -2.37 -0.63 -0.52
N PHE A 29 -1.16 -0.22 -0.88
CA PHE A 29 -0.30 -0.89 -1.83
C PHE A 29 0.00 -2.34 -1.41
N GLN A 30 0.33 -2.56 -0.13
CA GLN A 30 0.61 -3.89 0.40
C GLN A 30 -0.63 -4.78 0.36
N LEU A 31 -1.82 -4.22 0.62
CA LEU A 31 -3.08 -4.95 0.50
C LEU A 31 -3.34 -5.39 -0.94
N TRP A 32 -3.08 -4.51 -1.91
CA TRP A 32 -3.26 -4.83 -3.32
C TRP A 32 -2.26 -5.88 -3.81
N LEU A 33 -1.00 -5.80 -3.38
CA LEU A 33 0.01 -6.80 -3.67
C LEU A 33 -0.39 -8.19 -3.15
N LYS A 34 -0.88 -8.27 -1.90
CA LYS A 34 -1.37 -9.53 -1.32
C LYS A 34 -2.51 -10.11 -2.15
N PHE A 35 -3.48 -9.28 -2.54
CA PHE A 35 -4.59 -9.69 -3.40
C PHE A 35 -4.08 -10.28 -4.73
N LEU A 36 -3.10 -9.66 -5.39
CA LEU A 36 -2.52 -10.18 -6.63
C LEU A 36 -1.83 -11.53 -6.43
N ILE A 37 -1.07 -11.69 -5.35
CA ILE A 37 -0.42 -12.96 -5.00
C ILE A 37 -1.46 -14.06 -4.76
N GLU A 38 -2.55 -13.76 -4.06
CA GLU A 38 -3.67 -14.70 -3.84
C GLU A 38 -4.34 -15.16 -5.15
N HIS A 39 -4.19 -14.38 -6.23
CA HIS A 39 -4.69 -14.69 -7.57
C HIS A 39 -3.62 -15.28 -8.50
N GLY A 40 -2.46 -15.67 -7.96
CA GLY A 40 -1.41 -16.37 -8.70
C GLY A 40 -0.41 -15.47 -9.43
N TYR A 41 -0.45 -14.17 -9.21
CA TYR A 41 0.56 -13.26 -9.75
C TYR A 41 1.80 -13.21 -8.85
N SER A 42 2.99 -13.37 -9.41
CA SER A 42 4.24 -13.18 -8.66
C SER A 42 4.50 -11.69 -8.46
N ALA A 43 4.87 -11.30 -7.24
CA ALA A 43 5.20 -9.91 -6.89
C ALA A 43 6.29 -9.31 -7.79
N GLU A 44 7.26 -10.12 -8.21
CA GLU A 44 8.37 -9.72 -9.08
C GLU A 44 7.93 -9.36 -10.51
N ASN A 45 6.76 -9.85 -10.93
CA ASN A 45 6.20 -9.64 -12.27
C ASN A 45 5.16 -8.51 -12.30
N VAL A 46 4.97 -7.78 -11.20
CA VAL A 46 4.04 -6.66 -11.13
C VAL A 46 4.81 -5.35 -11.14
N GLN A 47 4.61 -4.55 -12.18
CA GLN A 47 5.08 -3.17 -12.21
C GLN A 47 3.98 -2.25 -11.68
N PHE A 48 4.35 -1.41 -10.72
CA PHE A 48 3.45 -0.42 -10.14
C PHE A 48 3.87 0.99 -10.55
N VAL A 49 2.92 1.73 -11.11
CA VAL A 49 3.11 3.10 -11.59
C VAL A 49 2.19 4.03 -10.80
N MET A 50 2.77 5.04 -10.16
CA MET A 50 2.04 6.04 -9.39
C MET A 50 1.35 7.05 -10.33
N PRO A 51 0.32 7.80 -9.89
CA PRO A 51 -0.36 8.77 -10.74
C PRO A 51 0.54 9.88 -11.31
N ASP A 52 1.65 10.16 -10.65
CA ASP A 52 2.68 11.13 -11.08
C ASP A 52 3.74 10.52 -12.02
N GLY A 53 3.60 9.24 -12.38
CA GLY A 53 4.52 8.50 -13.24
C GLY A 53 5.72 7.88 -12.54
N ARG A 54 5.92 8.11 -11.22
CA ARG A 54 6.99 7.43 -10.47
C ARG A 54 6.71 5.93 -10.38
N LEU A 55 7.79 5.15 -10.33
CA LEU A 55 7.71 3.69 -10.17
C LEU A 55 7.77 3.35 -8.68
N ALA A 56 6.85 2.50 -8.24
CA ALA A 56 6.94 1.86 -6.94
C ALA A 56 7.74 0.56 -7.07
N GLN A 57 8.73 0.38 -6.19
CA GLN A 57 9.50 -0.84 -6.07
C GLN A 57 8.93 -1.71 -4.96
N VAL A 58 9.02 -3.02 -5.15
CA VAL A 58 8.51 -4.03 -4.22
C VAL A 58 9.61 -5.04 -3.94
N ASP A 59 9.85 -5.30 -2.67
CA ASP A 59 10.61 -6.45 -2.20
C ASP A 59 9.63 -7.62 -2.05
N ALA A 60 9.80 -8.64 -2.90
CA ALA A 60 8.93 -9.81 -2.96
C ALA A 60 8.97 -10.67 -1.67
N GLU A 61 10.08 -10.64 -0.92
CA GLU A 61 10.23 -11.45 0.29
C GLU A 61 9.59 -10.76 1.50
N SER A 62 9.84 -9.47 1.66
CA SER A 62 9.36 -8.72 2.81
C SER A 62 8.00 -8.04 2.60
N LEU A 63 7.49 -8.04 1.35
CA LEU A 63 6.34 -7.24 0.89
C LEU A 63 6.47 -5.77 1.27
N ARG A 64 7.70 -5.31 1.52
CA ARG A 64 8.01 -3.89 1.68
C ARG A 64 8.07 -3.28 0.31
N TRP A 65 7.77 -1.99 0.28
CA TRP A 65 7.67 -1.27 -0.96
C TRP A 65 8.15 0.16 -0.74
N SER A 66 8.58 0.81 -1.81
CA SER A 66 9.10 2.18 -1.80
C SER A 66 8.76 2.88 -3.11
N ILE A 67 8.81 4.21 -3.11
CA ILE A 67 8.68 5.03 -4.33
C ILE A 67 10.03 5.68 -4.55
N ALA A 68 10.59 5.50 -5.75
CA ALA A 68 11.80 6.18 -6.19
C ALA A 68 11.50 7.64 -6.55
#